data_AF-A0A651EIE8-F1
#
_entry.id   AF-A0A651EIE8-F1
#
_cell.length_a   1.000
_cell.length_b   1.000
_cell.length_c   1.000
_cell.angle_alpha   90.00
_cell.angle_beta   90.00
_cell.angle_gamma   90.00
#
_symmetry.space_group_name_H-M   'P 1'
#
loop_
_entity.id
_entity.type
_entity.pdbx_description
1 polymer ?
#
loop_
_entity_poly.entity_id
_entity_poly.type
_entity_poly.pdbx_seq_one_letter_code
_entity_poly.pdbx_strand_id
1 'polypeptide(L)'
;MSGPPPPEDFSDRAAVEAWLRTQPREVSVVLAARAALRVAPVVSRALRSKADQRRATIVSPVFRANAAAWFATQGENQAAARQHAANAANATNAATDAVALADGVTAAVVAAAPLWREAAPRWAAEAWADLRAHLLAAGEDWDVWVDWYERRLAGGAPDLALEWLYVDIDDALWKQGPAAVNGEIKRRIADLVASRHVGETLDVDPETGRIAAFPAEIGNEPSYANARDKVADALADFRASPVANRAYALNPVLPRLDRALTRYADNPLRLHDDFEDCAREIARAVDAEPEIDEAPVRALRDACGMGAIDLRNAVPEVAENHAARRRRLARQPSAASTSAANRLLQEIGEGLDPKLRDEMAEDAATIASTAAAEGEAMKDGRERDALIRLADRFAWLHRFARQDADKLAALAARVGRTYAEIERLVELISGAKSWWPVIELILRSL
;
A
#
# COMPACT_ATOMS: atom_id res chain seq x y z
N MET A 1 29.48 23.16 -9.21
CA MET A 1 29.64 24.63 -9.26
C MET A 1 28.57 25.22 -8.38
N SER A 2 28.96 25.87 -7.28
CA SER A 2 28.01 26.49 -6.35
C SER A 2 27.42 27.75 -7.01
N GLY A 3 26.10 27.81 -7.15
CA GLY A 3 25.40 28.99 -7.67
C GLY A 3 25.54 30.21 -6.75
N PRO A 4 25.05 31.39 -7.16
CA PRO A 4 25.06 32.57 -6.30
C PRO A 4 24.30 32.30 -4.99
N PRO A 5 24.75 32.90 -3.86
CA PRO A 5 24.08 32.74 -2.58
C PRO A 5 22.62 33.23 -2.65
N PRO A 6 21.74 32.69 -1.81
CA PRO A 6 20.35 33.14 -1.73
C PRO A 6 20.33 34.63 -1.35
N PRO A 7 19.32 35.38 -1.80
CA PRO A 7 19.19 36.78 -1.43
C PRO A 7 19.07 36.92 0.08
N GLU A 8 19.79 37.87 0.66
CA GLU A 8 19.72 38.18 2.10
C GLU A 8 18.31 38.66 2.50
N ASP A 9 17.57 39.23 1.55
CA ASP A 9 16.19 39.67 1.71
C ASP A 9 15.28 39.03 0.66
N PHE A 10 14.47 38.07 1.10
CA PHE A 10 13.46 37.41 0.26
C PHE A 10 12.20 38.26 0.02
N SER A 11 12.13 39.47 0.58
CA SER A 11 11.10 40.47 0.22
C SER A 11 11.46 41.24 -1.05
N ASP A 12 12.75 41.23 -1.47
CA ASP A 12 13.17 41.76 -2.76
C ASP A 12 12.87 40.77 -3.89
N ARG A 13 11.76 41.03 -4.58
CA ARG A 13 11.30 40.24 -5.72
C ARG A 13 12.36 40.07 -6.81
N ALA A 14 13.11 41.12 -7.13
CA ALA A 14 14.08 41.07 -8.23
C ALA A 14 15.27 40.18 -7.86
N ALA A 15 15.71 40.25 -6.60
CA ALA A 15 16.77 39.40 -6.07
C ALA A 15 16.34 37.92 -6.02
N VAL A 16 15.11 37.64 -5.58
CA VAL A 16 14.55 36.28 -5.59
C VAL A 16 14.40 35.72 -7.01
N GLU A 17 13.88 36.51 -7.95
CA GLU A 17 13.76 36.08 -9.36
C GLU A 17 15.12 35.81 -9.99
N ALA A 18 16.14 36.64 -9.71
CA ALA A 18 17.50 36.44 -10.20
C ALA A 18 18.12 35.16 -9.64
N TRP A 19 17.94 34.90 -8.34
CA TRP A 19 18.43 33.68 -7.69
C TRP A 19 17.73 32.43 -8.24
N LEU A 20 16.40 32.41 -8.33
CA LEU A 20 15.63 31.26 -8.82
C LEU A 20 16.03 30.83 -10.25
N ARG A 21 16.40 31.78 -11.12
CA ARG A 21 16.89 31.48 -12.48
C ARG A 21 18.18 30.66 -12.50
N THR A 22 18.94 30.66 -11.41
CA THR A 22 20.19 29.90 -11.28
C THR A 22 20.01 28.54 -10.60
N GLN A 23 18.81 28.29 -10.06
CA GLN A 23 18.52 27.06 -9.33
C GLN A 23 17.95 25.97 -10.26
N PRO A 24 18.13 24.68 -9.90
CA PRO A 24 17.39 23.60 -10.53
C PRO A 24 15.87 23.83 -10.45
N ARG A 25 15.13 23.32 -11.43
CA ARG A 25 13.68 23.54 -11.53
C ARG A 25 12.94 23.02 -10.29
N GLU A 26 13.42 21.92 -9.73
CA GLU A 26 12.89 21.24 -8.55
C GLU A 26 12.84 22.18 -7.34
N VAL A 27 13.87 23.03 -7.18
CA VAL A 27 13.94 24.07 -6.13
C VAL A 27 12.80 25.07 -6.30
N SER A 28 12.57 25.53 -7.53
CA SER A 28 11.48 26.48 -7.83
C SER A 28 10.09 25.85 -7.58
N VAL A 29 9.92 24.58 -7.95
CA VAL A 29 8.65 23.85 -7.77
C VAL A 29 8.36 23.59 -6.28
N VAL A 30 9.35 23.17 -5.48
CA VAL A 30 9.18 22.98 -4.03
C VAL A 30 8.79 24.29 -3.34
N LEU A 31 9.47 25.39 -3.66
CA LEU A 31 9.18 26.68 -3.04
C LEU A 31 7.78 27.17 -3.41
N ALA A 32 7.39 27.03 -4.68
CA ALA A 32 6.04 27.35 -5.15
C ALA A 32 4.97 26.50 -4.43
N ALA A 33 5.15 25.17 -4.39
CA ALA A 33 4.22 24.25 -3.74
C ALA A 33 4.07 24.53 -2.24
N ARG A 34 5.17 24.78 -1.53
CA ARG A 34 5.13 25.08 -0.08
C ARG A 34 4.49 26.44 0.20
N ALA A 35 4.79 27.45 -0.63
CA ALA A 35 4.14 28.75 -0.50
C ALA A 35 2.61 28.67 -0.74
N ALA A 36 2.22 27.88 -1.75
CA ALA A 36 0.82 27.59 -2.07
C ALA A 36 0.08 26.91 -0.91
N LEU A 37 0.69 25.89 -0.29
CA LEU A 37 0.13 25.18 0.85
C LEU A 37 -0.03 26.08 2.08
N ARG A 38 0.85 27.05 2.28
CA ARG A 38 0.78 28.00 3.40
C ARG A 38 -0.34 29.03 3.27
N VAL A 39 -0.78 29.31 2.05
CA VAL A 39 -1.91 30.22 1.80
C VAL A 39 -3.24 29.50 1.63
N ALA A 40 -3.24 28.16 1.49
CA ALA A 40 -4.46 27.36 1.38
C ALA A 40 -5.50 27.62 2.49
N PRO A 41 -5.12 27.82 3.78
CA PRO A 41 -6.08 28.16 4.84
C PRO A 41 -6.87 29.44 4.57
N VAL A 42 -6.31 30.41 3.82
CA VAL A 42 -6.98 31.68 3.50
C VAL A 42 -8.18 31.48 2.58
N VAL A 43 -8.23 30.35 1.85
CA VAL A 43 -9.39 29.98 1.01
C VAL A 43 -10.66 29.82 1.83
N SER A 44 -10.57 29.55 3.14
CA SER A 44 -11.73 29.57 4.07
C SER A 44 -12.53 30.87 3.98
N ARG A 45 -11.87 32.02 3.81
CA ARG A 45 -12.52 33.33 3.68
C ARG A 45 -13.35 33.42 2.41
N ALA A 46 -12.89 32.77 1.34
CA ALA A 46 -13.66 32.68 0.11
C ALA A 46 -14.90 31.77 0.27
N LEU A 47 -14.91 30.81 1.18
CA LEU A 47 -16.05 29.90 1.37
C LEU A 47 -17.21 30.51 2.18
N ARG A 48 -17.02 31.65 2.84
CA ARG A 48 -18.05 32.33 3.65
C ARG A 48 -19.29 32.78 2.86
N SER A 49 -19.20 32.82 1.53
CA SER A 49 -20.33 33.13 0.64
C SER A 49 -20.32 32.19 -0.58
N LYS A 50 -21.45 31.56 -0.92
CA LYS A 50 -21.58 30.62 -2.05
C LYS A 50 -20.62 29.42 -1.95
N ALA A 51 -20.64 28.76 -0.79
CA ALA A 51 -19.72 27.67 -0.45
C ALA A 51 -19.67 26.59 -1.54
N ASP A 52 -20.82 26.09 -2.00
CA ASP A 52 -20.88 24.95 -2.94
C ASP A 52 -20.23 25.27 -4.30
N GLN A 53 -20.54 26.44 -4.87
CA GLN A 53 -19.95 26.88 -6.14
C GLN A 53 -18.44 27.10 -6.00
N ARG A 54 -17.99 27.68 -4.86
CA ARG A 54 -16.58 28.00 -4.61
C ARG A 54 -15.75 26.78 -4.23
N ARG A 55 -16.33 25.73 -3.64
CA ARG A 55 -15.65 24.44 -3.44
C ARG A 55 -15.17 23.84 -4.77
N ALA A 56 -16.07 23.76 -5.76
CA ALA A 56 -15.75 23.21 -7.08
C ALA A 56 -14.78 24.10 -7.89
N THR A 57 -14.92 25.43 -7.81
CA THR A 57 -14.21 26.36 -8.71
C THR A 57 -12.91 26.93 -8.14
N ILE A 58 -12.72 26.89 -6.83
CA ILE A 58 -11.56 27.50 -6.16
C ILE A 58 -10.83 26.46 -5.30
N VAL A 59 -11.55 25.76 -4.42
CA VAL A 59 -10.89 24.86 -3.46
C VAL A 59 -10.29 23.64 -4.13
N SER A 60 -11.08 22.89 -4.90
CA SER A 60 -10.63 21.69 -5.60
C SER A 60 -9.44 21.95 -6.54
N PRO A 61 -9.45 22.99 -7.40
CA PRO A 61 -8.29 23.32 -8.23
C PRO A 61 -7.04 23.70 -7.42
N VAL A 62 -7.20 24.39 -6.30
CA VAL A 62 -6.06 24.74 -5.43
C VAL A 62 -5.43 23.49 -4.83
N PHE A 63 -6.21 22.58 -4.24
CA PHE A 63 -5.69 21.32 -3.69
C PHE A 63 -5.04 20.46 -4.78
N ARG A 64 -5.68 20.33 -5.95
CA ARG A 64 -5.13 19.61 -7.11
C ARG A 64 -3.78 20.19 -7.55
N ALA A 65 -3.69 21.50 -7.73
CA ALA A 65 -2.47 22.17 -8.17
C ALA A 65 -1.34 21.99 -7.15
N ASN A 66 -1.66 22.06 -5.86
CA ASN A 66 -0.71 21.82 -4.78
C ASN A 66 -0.21 20.37 -4.76
N ALA A 67 -1.10 19.38 -4.86
CA ALA A 67 -0.73 17.97 -4.89
C ALA A 67 0.14 17.63 -6.10
N ALA A 68 -0.22 18.14 -7.29
CA ALA A 68 0.56 17.95 -8.51
C ALA A 68 1.94 18.63 -8.41
N ALA A 69 2.00 19.86 -7.91
CA ALA A 69 3.26 20.56 -7.70
C ALA A 69 4.14 19.82 -6.71
N TRP A 70 3.56 19.32 -5.61
CA TRP A 70 4.27 18.55 -4.60
C TRP A 70 4.83 17.24 -5.16
N PHE A 71 4.00 16.46 -5.85
CA PHE A 71 4.41 15.19 -6.44
C PHE A 71 5.58 15.37 -7.43
N ALA A 72 5.55 16.45 -8.22
CA ALA A 72 6.64 16.77 -9.15
C ALA A 72 8.00 17.02 -8.47
N THR A 73 8.05 17.23 -7.15
CA THR A 73 9.30 17.40 -6.41
C THR A 73 9.96 16.09 -5.99
N GLN A 74 9.26 14.96 -6.17
CA GLN A 74 9.64 13.66 -5.62
C GLN A 74 10.09 12.63 -6.67
N GLY A 75 10.04 12.93 -7.97
CA GLY A 75 10.40 11.95 -9.01
C GLY A 75 10.65 12.51 -10.42
N GLU A 76 11.25 11.69 -11.29
CA GLU A 76 11.72 12.04 -12.64
C GLU A 76 10.63 12.06 -13.73
N ASN A 77 9.41 11.59 -13.43
CA ASN A 77 8.35 11.44 -14.43
C ASN A 77 7.38 12.64 -14.43
N GLN A 78 7.71 13.64 -15.24
CA GLN A 78 7.26 15.02 -14.98
C GLN A 78 6.19 15.57 -15.97
N ALA A 79 5.78 14.91 -17.06
CA ALA A 79 5.02 15.59 -18.14
C ALA A 79 3.65 16.18 -17.73
N ALA A 80 2.82 15.43 -16.97
CA ALA A 80 1.47 15.87 -16.59
C ALA A 80 1.45 16.80 -15.36
N ALA A 81 2.33 16.56 -14.38
CA ALA A 81 2.42 17.39 -13.16
C ALA A 81 3.03 18.78 -13.42
N ARG A 82 3.82 18.94 -14.50
CA ARG A 82 4.48 20.19 -14.91
C ARG A 82 3.53 21.34 -15.22
N GLN A 83 2.30 21.07 -15.70
CA GLN A 83 1.37 22.12 -16.15
C GLN A 83 0.58 22.76 -15.00
N HIS A 84 0.42 22.06 -13.88
CA HIS A 84 -0.40 22.51 -12.75
C HIS A 84 0.39 23.28 -11.67
N ALA A 85 1.72 23.12 -11.63
CA ALA A 85 2.59 23.70 -10.60
C ALA A 85 2.91 25.20 -10.77
N ALA A 86 2.64 25.80 -11.93
CA ALA A 86 3.13 27.13 -12.28
C ALA A 86 2.42 28.32 -11.60
N ASN A 87 1.43 28.10 -10.72
CA ASN A 87 0.48 29.14 -10.32
C ASN A 87 0.48 29.54 -8.83
N ALA A 88 1.56 29.35 -8.07
CA ALA A 88 1.51 29.75 -6.66
C ALA A 88 2.84 30.21 -6.06
N ALA A 89 2.84 31.40 -5.44
CA ALA A 89 3.90 31.86 -4.55
C ALA A 89 3.40 32.97 -3.58
N ASN A 90 3.89 32.94 -2.35
CA ASN A 90 3.88 34.01 -1.35
C ASN A 90 5.08 33.82 -0.38
N ALA A 91 5.69 34.92 0.07
CA ALA A 91 7.14 35.01 0.21
C ALA A 91 7.76 34.76 1.62
N THR A 92 7.01 34.84 2.72
CA THR A 92 7.69 35.04 4.04
C THR A 92 8.36 33.78 4.63
N ASN A 93 7.82 32.58 4.42
CA ASN A 93 8.44 31.31 4.86
C ASN A 93 9.14 30.54 3.74
N ALA A 94 8.98 31.01 2.49
CA ALA A 94 9.80 30.53 1.38
C ALA A 94 11.28 30.87 1.61
N ALA A 95 11.57 31.96 2.32
CA ALA A 95 12.92 32.37 2.72
C ALA A 95 13.64 31.27 3.52
N THR A 96 13.00 30.69 4.54
CA THR A 96 13.60 29.64 5.37
C THR A 96 13.85 28.34 4.59
N ASP A 97 12.94 27.99 3.69
CA ASP A 97 13.12 26.84 2.80
C ASP A 97 14.23 27.11 1.78
N ALA A 98 14.32 28.31 1.24
CA ALA A 98 15.34 28.73 0.28
C ALA A 98 16.75 28.80 0.89
N VAL A 99 16.86 29.24 2.16
CA VAL A 99 18.12 29.17 2.92
C VAL A 99 18.60 27.72 3.04
N ALA A 100 17.73 26.78 3.41
CA ALA A 100 18.16 25.38 3.49
C ALA A 100 18.55 24.78 2.14
N LEU A 101 17.84 25.14 1.06
CA LEU A 101 18.20 24.69 -0.29
C LEU A 101 19.57 25.25 -0.70
N ALA A 102 19.87 26.51 -0.34
CA ALA A 102 21.18 27.11 -0.54
C ALA A 102 22.30 26.46 0.29
N ASP A 103 21.97 26.00 1.50
CA ASP A 103 22.89 25.27 2.38
C ASP A 103 23.09 23.80 1.93
N GLY A 104 22.57 23.41 0.76
CA GLY A 104 22.77 22.10 0.16
C GLY A 104 21.76 21.03 0.60
N VAL A 105 20.72 21.39 1.35
CA VAL A 105 19.61 20.47 1.65
C VAL A 105 18.84 20.22 0.36
N THR A 106 18.49 18.96 0.08
CA THR A 106 17.80 18.61 -1.17
C THR A 106 16.34 19.05 -1.16
N ALA A 107 15.79 19.28 -2.38
CA ALA A 107 14.38 19.57 -2.60
C ALA A 107 13.46 18.52 -1.93
N ALA A 108 13.83 17.24 -2.02
CA ALA A 108 13.08 16.14 -1.39
C ALA A 108 13.06 16.25 0.14
N VAL A 109 14.18 16.58 0.78
CA VAL A 109 14.26 16.76 2.24
C VAL A 109 13.46 17.98 2.69
N VAL A 110 13.51 19.09 1.95
CA VAL A 110 12.71 20.29 2.25
C VAL A 110 11.22 20.04 2.06
N ALA A 111 10.84 19.20 1.09
CA ALA A 111 9.47 18.75 0.95
C ALA A 111 9.07 17.82 2.12
N ALA A 112 9.89 16.85 2.53
CA ALA A 112 9.58 16.00 3.67
C ALA A 112 9.52 16.75 5.03
N ALA A 113 10.08 17.95 5.13
CA ALA A 113 10.01 18.75 6.34
C ALA A 113 8.59 19.28 6.64
N PRO A 114 8.22 19.46 7.93
CA PRO A 114 6.98 20.10 8.33
C PRO A 114 6.71 21.39 7.54
N LEU A 115 5.45 21.65 7.19
CA LEU A 115 5.09 22.84 6.40
C LEU A 115 5.52 24.13 7.10
N TRP A 116 5.51 24.13 8.43
CA TRP A 116 6.04 25.19 9.28
C TRP A 116 7.19 24.59 10.10
N ARG A 117 8.40 25.14 9.96
CA ARG A 117 9.56 24.65 10.74
C ARG A 117 9.43 24.94 12.23
N GLU A 118 8.68 25.99 12.54
CA GLU A 118 8.24 26.35 13.88
C GLU A 118 6.72 26.14 13.98
N ALA A 119 6.13 26.52 15.10
CA ALA A 119 4.69 26.52 15.25
C ALA A 119 4.01 27.33 14.13
N ALA A 120 2.93 26.77 13.56
CA ALA A 120 2.13 27.48 12.58
C ALA A 120 1.64 28.83 13.18
N PRO A 121 1.75 29.95 12.45
CA PRO A 121 1.23 31.23 12.90
C PRO A 121 -0.24 31.10 13.30
N ARG A 122 -0.62 31.79 14.38
CA ARG A 122 -1.98 31.73 14.94
C ARG A 122 -3.08 31.94 13.89
N TRP A 123 -2.90 32.91 12.99
CA TRP A 123 -3.86 33.19 11.92
C TRP A 123 -4.05 32.00 10.96
N ALA A 124 -2.99 31.23 10.71
CA ALA A 124 -3.01 30.08 9.80
C ALA A 124 -3.68 28.89 10.46
N ALA A 125 -3.39 28.66 11.75
CA ALA A 125 -4.04 27.63 12.55
C ALA A 125 -5.56 27.88 12.69
N GLU A 126 -5.96 29.12 13.00
CA GLU A 126 -7.38 29.52 13.07
C GLU A 126 -8.06 29.37 11.70
N ALA A 127 -7.44 29.86 10.62
CA ALA A 127 -7.99 29.75 9.28
C ALA A 127 -8.08 28.30 8.78
N TRP A 128 -7.14 27.43 9.19
CA TRP A 128 -7.18 26.00 8.88
C TRP A 128 -8.31 25.31 9.63
N ALA A 129 -8.48 25.59 10.93
CA ALA A 129 -9.58 25.06 11.73
C ALA A 129 -10.94 25.43 11.12
N ASP A 130 -11.10 26.70 10.71
CA ASP A 130 -12.27 27.17 9.98
C ASP A 130 -12.47 26.39 8.67
N LEU A 131 -11.43 26.27 7.83
CA LEU A 131 -11.51 25.56 6.54
C LEU A 131 -11.92 24.10 6.74
N ARG A 132 -11.23 23.38 7.63
CA ARG A 132 -11.47 21.97 7.95
C ARG A 132 -12.92 21.74 8.38
N ALA A 133 -13.45 22.58 9.26
CA ALA A 133 -14.85 22.48 9.70
C ALA A 133 -15.83 22.64 8.53
N HIS A 134 -15.62 23.61 7.64
CA HIS A 134 -16.49 23.82 6.47
C HIS A 134 -16.41 22.66 5.46
N LEU A 135 -15.21 22.10 5.26
CA LEU A 135 -15.00 20.98 4.34
C LEU A 135 -15.68 19.71 4.84
N LEU A 136 -15.49 19.36 6.12
CA LEU A 136 -16.09 18.15 6.70
C LEU A 136 -17.62 18.26 6.82
N ALA A 137 -18.15 19.45 7.12
CA ALA A 137 -19.59 19.68 7.19
C ALA A 137 -20.32 19.51 5.83
N ALA A 138 -19.59 19.58 4.70
CA ALA A 138 -20.19 19.44 3.38
C ALA A 138 -20.61 17.99 3.05
N GLY A 139 -20.06 16.98 3.73
CA GLY A 139 -20.42 15.58 3.49
C GLY A 139 -20.02 15.03 2.11
N GLU A 140 -19.02 15.64 1.46
CA GLU A 140 -18.53 15.29 0.12
C GLU A 140 -17.15 14.60 0.19
N ASP A 141 -16.92 13.77 1.20
CA ASP A 141 -15.66 13.02 1.42
C ASP A 141 -14.38 13.88 1.45
N TRP A 142 -14.48 15.12 1.96
CA TRP A 142 -13.33 16.02 2.06
C TRP A 142 -12.25 15.59 3.05
N ASP A 143 -12.51 14.54 3.84
CA ASP A 143 -11.54 13.92 4.75
C ASP A 143 -10.24 13.57 4.02
N VAL A 144 -10.31 13.10 2.78
CA VAL A 144 -9.10 12.71 2.01
C VAL A 144 -8.12 13.87 1.80
N TRP A 145 -8.61 15.10 1.64
CA TRP A 145 -7.76 16.29 1.46
C TRP A 145 -7.38 16.93 2.79
N VAL A 146 -8.22 16.80 3.81
CA VAL A 146 -7.90 17.20 5.19
C VAL A 146 -6.72 16.39 5.69
N ASP A 147 -6.80 15.06 5.58
CA ASP A 147 -5.74 14.14 5.99
C ASP A 147 -4.45 14.38 5.19
N TRP A 148 -4.58 14.63 3.89
CA TRP A 148 -3.44 14.99 3.05
C TRP A 148 -2.75 16.27 3.53
N TYR A 149 -3.51 17.34 3.83
CA TYR A 149 -2.95 18.60 4.31
C TYR A 149 -2.32 18.47 5.70
N GLU A 150 -2.97 17.75 6.61
CA GLU A 150 -2.47 17.52 7.98
C GLU A 150 -1.15 16.73 7.97
N ARG A 151 -0.98 15.76 7.07
CA ARG A 151 0.32 15.10 6.84
C ARG A 151 1.41 16.08 6.40
N ARG A 152 1.07 17.09 5.58
CA ARG A 152 2.03 18.14 5.18
C ARG A 152 2.36 19.09 6.33
N LEU A 153 1.39 19.41 7.18
CA LEU A 153 1.63 20.19 8.39
C LEU A 153 2.61 19.46 9.33
N ALA A 154 2.42 18.16 9.54
CA ALA A 154 3.27 17.33 10.39
C ALA A 154 4.66 17.08 9.79
N GLY A 155 4.77 17.05 8.45
CA GLY A 155 5.97 16.58 7.76
C GLY A 155 6.05 15.06 7.75
N GLY A 156 7.17 14.53 7.26
CA GLY A 156 7.41 13.10 7.06
C GLY A 156 7.70 12.75 5.60
N ALA A 157 8.31 11.57 5.40
CA ALA A 157 8.58 11.05 4.07
C ALA A 157 7.26 10.88 3.30
N PRO A 158 7.14 11.45 2.09
CA PRO A 158 5.92 11.31 1.31
C PRO A 158 5.78 9.87 0.83
N ASP A 159 4.59 9.34 1.03
CA ASP A 159 4.22 8.06 0.47
C ASP A 159 3.82 8.22 -1.00
N LEU A 160 4.77 7.98 -1.91
CA LEU A 160 4.60 8.28 -3.34
C LEU A 160 3.41 7.58 -3.99
N ALA A 161 3.12 6.34 -3.59
CA ALA A 161 1.98 5.61 -4.14
C ALA A 161 0.64 6.17 -3.63
N LEU A 162 0.61 6.72 -2.41
CA LEU A 162 -0.55 7.45 -1.90
C LEU A 162 -0.69 8.83 -2.56
N GLU A 163 0.42 9.56 -2.76
CA GLU A 163 0.41 10.86 -3.43
C GLU A 163 -0.08 10.79 -4.88
N TRP A 164 0.27 9.72 -5.59
CA TRP A 164 -0.18 9.48 -6.96
C TRP A 164 -1.72 9.43 -7.08
N LEU A 165 -2.41 8.91 -6.06
CA LEU A 165 -3.87 8.79 -6.08
C LEU A 165 -4.59 10.13 -6.14
N TYR A 166 -3.98 11.18 -5.60
CA TYR A 166 -4.51 12.54 -5.63
C TYR A 166 -4.28 13.23 -6.97
N VAL A 167 -3.24 12.82 -7.71
CA VAL A 167 -2.79 13.47 -8.95
C VAL A 167 -3.36 12.78 -10.19
N ASP A 168 -3.46 11.45 -10.19
CA ASP A 168 -3.83 10.62 -11.33
C ASP A 168 -5.35 10.42 -11.48
N ILE A 169 -6.11 11.51 -11.38
CA ILE A 169 -7.56 11.50 -11.51
C ILE A 169 -7.95 12.05 -12.87
N ASP A 170 -8.79 11.29 -13.58
CA ASP A 170 -9.30 11.67 -14.91
C ASP A 170 -9.98 13.04 -14.88
N ASP A 171 -9.61 13.91 -15.82
CA ASP A 171 -10.20 15.24 -16.02
C ASP A 171 -11.72 15.22 -16.22
N ALA A 172 -12.27 14.14 -16.77
CA ALA A 172 -13.71 13.95 -16.89
C ALA A 172 -14.39 13.85 -15.52
N LEU A 173 -13.71 13.26 -14.53
CA LEU A 173 -14.24 13.15 -13.17
C LEU A 173 -14.21 14.50 -12.45
N TRP A 174 -13.17 15.30 -12.67
CA TRP A 174 -13.09 16.67 -12.14
C TRP A 174 -14.26 17.55 -12.57
N LYS A 175 -14.80 17.35 -13.78
CA LYS A 175 -15.98 18.07 -14.29
C LYS A 175 -17.29 17.69 -13.57
N GLN A 176 -17.32 16.56 -12.87
CA GLN A 176 -18.49 16.09 -12.12
C GLN A 176 -18.57 16.69 -10.72
N GLY A 177 -17.52 17.41 -10.29
CA GLY A 177 -17.50 18.15 -9.03
C GLY A 177 -16.83 17.40 -7.87
N PRO A 178 -16.70 18.06 -6.70
CA PRO A 178 -15.85 17.59 -5.60
C PRO A 178 -16.28 16.23 -5.03
N ALA A 179 -17.58 15.98 -4.88
CA ALA A 179 -18.06 14.71 -4.33
C ALA A 179 -17.62 13.49 -5.15
N ALA A 180 -17.69 13.57 -6.48
CA ALA A 180 -17.28 12.49 -7.37
C ALA A 180 -15.76 12.25 -7.31
N VAL A 181 -14.98 13.33 -7.31
CA VAL A 181 -13.51 13.26 -7.22
C VAL A 181 -13.07 12.71 -5.88
N ASN A 182 -13.58 13.26 -4.78
CA ASN A 182 -13.20 12.88 -3.43
C ASN A 182 -13.61 11.44 -3.13
N GLY A 183 -14.81 11.03 -3.57
CA GLY A 183 -15.26 9.64 -3.47
C GLY A 183 -14.33 8.68 -4.21
N GLU A 184 -13.85 9.04 -5.40
CA GLU A 184 -12.89 8.21 -6.15
C GLU A 184 -11.51 8.17 -5.48
N ILE A 185 -11.01 9.30 -4.96
CA ILE A 185 -9.77 9.33 -4.17
C ILE A 185 -9.92 8.40 -2.97
N LYS A 186 -11.01 8.53 -2.21
CA LYS A 186 -11.29 7.74 -1.02
C LYS A 186 -11.34 6.26 -1.34
N ARG A 187 -12.02 5.89 -2.42
CA ARG A 187 -12.06 4.52 -2.93
C ARG A 187 -10.67 4.00 -3.29
N ARG A 188 -9.88 4.77 -4.04
CA ARG A 188 -8.50 4.39 -4.39
C ARG A 188 -7.57 4.29 -3.20
N ILE A 189 -7.72 5.17 -2.21
CA ILE A 189 -6.96 5.09 -0.95
C ILE A 189 -7.36 3.82 -0.22
N ALA A 190 -8.65 3.52 -0.12
CA ALA A 190 -9.12 2.28 0.47
C ALA A 190 -8.55 1.06 -0.27
N ASP A 191 -8.52 1.06 -1.60
CA ASP A 191 -7.89 -0.01 -2.40
C ASP A 191 -6.38 -0.11 -2.17
N LEU A 192 -5.68 1.03 -2.08
CA LEU A 192 -4.24 1.06 -1.85
C LEU A 192 -3.90 0.57 -0.46
N VAL A 193 -4.62 1.04 0.56
CA VAL A 193 -4.53 0.58 1.95
C VAL A 193 -4.83 -0.92 1.97
N ALA A 194 -5.95 -1.34 1.40
CA ALA A 194 -6.33 -2.75 1.31
C ALA A 194 -5.25 -3.61 0.63
N SER A 195 -4.62 -3.13 -0.44
CA SER A 195 -3.55 -3.86 -1.15
C SER A 195 -2.16 -3.73 -0.51
N ARG A 196 -1.97 -2.83 0.46
CA ARG A 196 -0.77 -2.74 1.31
C ARG A 196 -0.89 -3.53 2.60
N HIS A 197 -2.12 -3.78 3.03
CA HIS A 197 -2.42 -4.61 4.17
C HIS A 197 -2.24 -6.05 3.72
N VAL A 198 -1.01 -6.50 3.53
CA VAL A 198 -0.67 -7.93 3.42
C VAL A 198 0.17 -8.35 4.63
N GLY A 199 0.33 -7.54 5.68
CA GLY A 199 1.27 -7.88 6.76
C GLY A 199 2.69 -8.18 6.24
N GLU A 200 2.97 -7.76 5.00
CA GLU A 200 4.21 -7.89 4.26
C GLU A 200 4.21 -6.77 3.20
N THR A 201 5.39 -6.24 2.90
CA THR A 201 5.65 -5.27 1.84
C THR A 201 6.38 -5.98 0.72
N LEU A 202 5.93 -5.86 -0.53
CA LEU A 202 6.73 -6.30 -1.66
C LEU A 202 7.70 -5.18 -2.04
N ASP A 203 8.98 -5.52 -2.23
CA ASP A 203 9.99 -4.60 -2.77
C ASP A 203 11.10 -5.38 -3.48
N VAL A 204 11.99 -4.66 -4.17
CA VAL A 204 13.21 -5.23 -4.73
C VAL A 204 14.24 -5.40 -3.62
N ASP A 205 14.63 -6.64 -3.36
CA ASP A 205 15.74 -6.95 -2.49
C ASP A 205 17.05 -6.41 -3.10
N PRO A 206 17.76 -5.50 -2.41
CA PRO A 206 18.98 -4.90 -2.92
C PRO A 206 20.12 -5.90 -3.12
N GLU A 207 20.15 -7.01 -2.38
CA GLU A 207 21.20 -8.04 -2.44
C GLU A 207 20.97 -8.98 -3.61
N THR A 208 19.75 -9.53 -3.72
CA THR A 208 19.42 -10.52 -4.75
C THR A 208 18.99 -9.87 -6.06
N GLY A 209 18.57 -8.60 -6.03
CA GLY A 209 17.99 -7.92 -7.19
C GLY A 209 16.72 -8.62 -7.68
N ARG A 210 15.95 -9.23 -6.78
CA ARG A 210 14.66 -9.88 -7.06
C ARG A 210 13.57 -9.23 -6.24
N ILE A 211 12.32 -9.38 -6.69
CA ILE A 211 11.16 -8.91 -5.93
C ILE A 211 10.93 -9.91 -4.79
N ALA A 212 10.99 -9.43 -3.55
CA ALA A 212 10.81 -10.22 -2.34
C ALA A 212 9.64 -9.67 -1.51
N ALA A 213 9.05 -10.53 -0.68
CA ALA A 213 8.13 -10.12 0.36
C ALA A 213 8.91 -9.89 1.66
N PHE A 214 8.79 -8.68 2.19
CA PHE A 214 9.34 -8.26 3.46
C PHE A 214 8.25 -8.30 4.51
N PRO A 215 8.30 -9.20 5.49
CA PRO A 215 7.30 -9.31 6.54
C PRO A 215 7.12 -8.00 7.32
N ALA A 216 5.94 -7.79 7.89
CA ALA A 216 5.69 -6.70 8.82
C ALA A 216 6.62 -6.79 10.05
N GLU A 217 6.94 -5.64 10.62
CA GLU A 217 7.77 -5.55 11.82
C GLU A 217 7.07 -6.23 13.00
N ILE A 218 7.80 -7.08 13.72
CA ILE A 218 7.26 -7.79 14.88
C ILE A 218 7.32 -6.86 16.09
N GLY A 219 6.18 -6.23 16.40
CA GLY A 219 6.10 -5.27 17.51
C GLY A 219 6.30 -5.89 18.91
N ASN A 220 6.02 -7.19 19.07
CA ASN A 220 6.18 -7.92 20.33
C ASN A 220 6.82 -9.29 20.12
N GLU A 221 8.14 -9.31 19.95
CA GLU A 221 8.94 -10.51 19.71
C GLU A 221 8.70 -11.64 20.74
N PRO A 222 8.64 -11.39 22.07
CA PRO A 222 8.36 -12.46 23.03
C PRO A 222 6.99 -13.12 22.83
N SER A 223 5.96 -12.35 22.48
CA SER A 223 4.63 -12.90 22.24
C SER A 223 4.57 -13.67 20.92
N TYR A 224 5.28 -13.18 19.90
CA TYR A 224 5.43 -13.84 18.61
C TYR A 224 6.14 -15.21 18.75
N ALA A 225 7.29 -15.25 19.41
CA ALA A 225 8.04 -16.47 19.68
C ALA A 225 7.21 -17.47 20.50
N ASN A 226 6.55 -17.00 21.56
CA ASN A 226 5.69 -17.84 22.40
C ASN A 226 4.51 -18.45 21.61
N ALA A 227 3.91 -17.71 20.67
CA ALA A 227 2.86 -18.25 19.80
C ALA A 227 3.37 -19.41 18.93
N ARG A 228 4.59 -19.29 18.40
CA ARG A 228 5.25 -20.33 17.61
C ARG A 228 5.59 -21.56 18.44
N ASP A 229 6.23 -21.34 19.59
CA ASP A 229 6.71 -22.41 20.45
C ASP A 229 5.55 -23.26 20.98
N LYS A 230 4.43 -22.64 21.39
CA LYS A 230 3.22 -23.37 21.80
C LYS A 230 2.69 -24.32 20.73
N VAL A 231 2.68 -23.89 19.46
CA VAL A 231 2.21 -24.75 18.36
C VAL A 231 3.22 -25.85 18.05
N ALA A 232 4.52 -25.53 18.09
CA ALA A 232 5.57 -26.52 17.90
C ALA A 232 5.54 -27.62 18.97
N ASP A 233 5.40 -27.24 20.24
CA ASP A 233 5.29 -28.16 21.38
C ASP A 233 4.03 -29.03 21.26
N ALA A 234 2.88 -28.43 20.98
CA ALA A 234 1.63 -29.18 20.80
C ALA A 234 1.70 -30.16 19.61
N LEU A 235 2.40 -29.78 18.53
CA LEU A 235 2.64 -30.67 17.38
C LEU A 235 3.56 -31.84 17.75
N ALA A 236 4.61 -31.58 18.54
CA ALA A 236 5.51 -32.61 19.03
C ALA A 236 4.79 -33.59 19.97
N ASP A 237 4.00 -33.06 20.92
CA ASP A 237 3.19 -33.86 21.85
C ASP A 237 2.15 -34.71 21.12
N PHE A 238 1.46 -34.14 20.12
CA PHE A 238 0.56 -34.90 19.27
C PHE A 238 1.29 -36.07 18.60
N ARG A 239 2.45 -35.83 17.98
CA ARG A 239 3.23 -36.88 17.30
C ARG A 239 3.72 -37.97 18.24
N ALA A 240 4.06 -37.62 19.48
CA ALA A 240 4.48 -38.57 20.50
C ALA A 240 3.31 -39.41 21.06
N SER A 241 2.07 -39.00 20.82
CA SER A 241 0.88 -39.65 21.38
C SER A 241 0.40 -40.86 20.57
N PRO A 242 -0.25 -41.85 21.20
CA PRO A 242 -0.82 -43.00 20.48
C PRO A 242 -1.90 -42.64 19.45
N VAL A 243 -2.60 -41.50 19.62
CA VAL A 243 -3.65 -41.06 18.69
C VAL A 243 -3.11 -40.64 17.33
N ALA A 244 -1.84 -40.23 17.23
CA ALA A 244 -1.21 -39.92 15.94
C ALA A 244 -1.22 -41.08 14.95
N ASN A 245 -1.16 -42.33 15.43
CA ASN A 245 -1.18 -43.53 14.58
C ASN A 245 -2.56 -43.87 13.99
N ARG A 246 -3.63 -43.20 14.45
CA ARG A 246 -5.00 -43.44 13.98
C ARG A 246 -5.71 -42.20 13.46
N ALA A 247 -5.21 -41.00 13.77
CA ALA A 247 -5.76 -39.73 13.27
C ALA A 247 -5.33 -39.43 11.82
N TYR A 248 -5.62 -40.35 10.90
CA TYR A 248 -5.22 -40.24 9.49
C TYR A 248 -5.83 -39.01 8.80
N ALA A 249 -7.01 -38.55 9.24
CA ALA A 249 -7.64 -37.32 8.78
C ALA A 249 -6.75 -36.07 8.98
N LEU A 250 -5.77 -36.12 9.90
CA LEU A 250 -4.84 -35.02 10.15
C LEU A 250 -3.58 -35.04 9.26
N ASN A 251 -3.34 -36.11 8.50
CA ASN A 251 -2.17 -36.22 7.63
C ASN A 251 -1.98 -35.05 6.64
N PRO A 252 -3.03 -34.42 6.08
CA PRO A 252 -2.87 -33.22 5.26
C PRO A 252 -2.49 -31.96 6.06
N VAL A 253 -2.75 -31.93 7.38
CA VAL A 253 -2.49 -30.80 8.27
C VAL A 253 -1.04 -30.80 8.75
N LEU A 254 -0.51 -31.94 9.17
CA LEU A 254 0.81 -32.01 9.83
C LEU A 254 1.96 -31.44 8.97
N PRO A 255 2.10 -31.76 7.67
CA PRO A 255 3.16 -31.21 6.84
C PRO A 255 3.02 -29.70 6.61
N ARG A 256 1.80 -29.15 6.74
CA ARG A 256 1.60 -27.69 6.67
C ARG A 256 2.09 -27.01 7.92
N LEU A 257 1.78 -27.56 9.09
CA LEU A 257 2.31 -27.04 10.35
C LEU A 257 3.84 -27.10 10.37
N ASP A 258 4.46 -28.18 9.89
CA ASP A 258 5.93 -28.24 9.76
C ASP A 258 6.45 -27.11 8.87
N ARG A 259 5.86 -26.91 7.69
CA ARG A 259 6.27 -25.85 6.77
C ARG A 259 6.07 -24.47 7.38
N ALA A 260 4.94 -24.22 8.03
CA ALA A 260 4.65 -22.94 8.69
C ALA A 260 5.71 -22.62 9.76
N LEU A 261 6.02 -23.60 10.63
CA LEU A 261 6.97 -23.43 11.73
C LEU A 261 8.44 -23.34 11.29
N THR A 262 8.78 -23.80 10.09
CA THR A 262 10.17 -23.83 9.58
C THR A 262 10.40 -22.80 8.49
N ARG A 263 9.64 -22.86 7.40
CA ARG A 263 9.82 -22.04 6.19
C ARG A 263 9.23 -20.64 6.33
N TYR A 264 8.11 -20.51 7.06
CA TYR A 264 7.37 -19.26 7.22
C TYR A 264 7.45 -18.69 8.64
N ALA A 265 8.43 -19.17 9.42
CA ALA A 265 8.69 -18.79 10.80
C ALA A 265 8.89 -17.28 11.04
N ASP A 266 9.32 -16.57 10.01
CA ASP A 266 9.64 -15.15 9.95
C ASP A 266 8.56 -14.33 9.22
N ASN A 267 7.50 -14.96 8.73
CA ASN A 267 6.38 -14.29 8.05
C ASN A 267 5.13 -14.36 8.95
N PRO A 268 4.85 -13.34 9.77
CA PRO A 268 3.76 -13.36 10.74
C PRO A 268 2.39 -13.57 10.11
N LEU A 269 2.15 -13.01 8.92
CA LEU A 269 0.90 -13.19 8.22
C LEU A 269 0.74 -14.65 7.75
N ARG A 270 1.76 -15.18 7.05
CA ARG A 270 1.66 -16.55 6.52
C ARG A 270 1.48 -17.57 7.64
N LEU A 271 2.25 -17.38 8.72
CA LEU A 271 2.15 -18.21 9.91
C LEU A 271 0.77 -18.11 10.57
N HIS A 272 0.19 -16.90 10.67
CA HIS A 272 -1.16 -16.68 11.15
C HIS A 272 -2.20 -17.45 10.32
N ASP A 273 -2.15 -17.30 9.00
CA ASP A 273 -3.12 -17.92 8.09
C ASP A 273 -3.03 -19.46 8.16
N ASP A 274 -1.82 -20.00 8.16
CA ASP A 274 -1.60 -21.45 8.29
C ASP A 274 -2.11 -21.99 9.64
N PHE A 275 -1.91 -21.25 10.74
CA PHE A 275 -2.43 -21.63 12.06
C PHE A 275 -3.96 -21.58 12.12
N GLU A 276 -4.60 -20.52 11.61
CA GLU A 276 -6.06 -20.40 11.60
C GLU A 276 -6.71 -21.50 10.74
N ASP A 277 -6.14 -21.78 9.57
CA ASP A 277 -6.62 -22.82 8.67
C ASP A 277 -6.42 -24.22 9.24
N CYS A 278 -5.25 -24.51 9.82
CA CYS A 278 -4.98 -25.81 10.45
C CYS A 278 -5.91 -26.04 11.65
N ALA A 279 -6.17 -25.03 12.49
CA ALA A 279 -7.13 -25.15 13.59
C ALA A 279 -8.54 -25.51 13.09
N ARG A 280 -9.00 -24.85 12.01
CA ARG A 280 -10.31 -25.11 11.41
C ARG A 280 -10.39 -26.50 10.80
N GLU A 281 -9.34 -26.94 10.11
CA GLU A 281 -9.30 -28.26 9.50
C GLU A 281 -9.21 -29.39 10.54
N ILE A 282 -8.46 -29.22 11.61
CA ILE A 282 -8.46 -30.18 12.74
C ILE A 282 -9.86 -30.25 13.36
N ALA A 283 -10.54 -29.12 13.54
CA ALA A 283 -11.92 -29.11 14.05
C ALA A 283 -12.87 -29.89 13.12
N ARG A 284 -12.80 -29.65 11.81
CA ARG A 284 -13.60 -30.39 10.81
C ARG A 284 -13.28 -31.89 10.82
N ALA A 285 -12.02 -32.27 10.97
CA ALA A 285 -11.62 -33.67 11.06
C ALA A 285 -12.19 -34.35 12.30
N VAL A 286 -12.18 -33.66 13.45
CA VAL A 286 -12.81 -34.12 14.69
C VAL A 286 -14.33 -34.25 14.55
N ASP A 287 -14.99 -33.29 13.90
CA ASP A 287 -16.44 -33.36 13.65
C ASP A 287 -16.81 -34.55 12.74
N ALA A 288 -15.94 -34.88 11.78
CA ALA A 288 -16.13 -36.01 10.86
C ALA A 288 -15.80 -37.37 11.49
N GLU A 289 -14.78 -37.43 12.34
CA GLU A 289 -14.28 -38.63 13.02
C GLU A 289 -14.20 -38.38 14.55
N PRO A 290 -15.32 -38.40 15.29
CA PRO A 290 -15.33 -38.06 16.72
C PRO A 290 -14.39 -38.93 17.59
N GLU A 291 -14.03 -40.13 17.14
CA GLU A 291 -13.10 -41.05 17.79
C GLU A 291 -11.65 -40.54 17.87
N ILE A 292 -11.27 -39.54 17.07
CA ILE A 292 -9.95 -38.89 17.15
C ILE A 292 -9.96 -37.70 18.12
N ASP A 293 -11.11 -37.33 18.70
CA ASP A 293 -11.25 -36.23 19.66
C ASP A 293 -10.62 -36.57 21.02
N GLU A 294 -9.30 -36.55 21.06
CA GLU A 294 -8.50 -36.82 22.25
C GLU A 294 -7.70 -35.60 22.69
N ALA A 295 -7.21 -35.63 23.92
CA ALA A 295 -6.51 -34.50 24.52
C ALA A 295 -5.36 -33.96 23.64
N PRO A 296 -4.50 -34.78 23.00
CA PRO A 296 -3.45 -34.27 22.11
C PRO A 296 -3.99 -33.59 20.84
N VAL A 297 -5.11 -34.07 20.28
CA VAL A 297 -5.74 -33.47 19.09
C VAL A 297 -6.40 -32.14 19.45
N ARG A 298 -7.11 -32.08 20.59
CA ARG A 298 -7.67 -30.81 21.10
C ARG A 298 -6.57 -29.81 21.43
N ALA A 299 -5.50 -30.24 22.09
CA ALA A 299 -4.36 -29.39 22.40
C ALA A 299 -3.72 -28.81 21.13
N LEU A 300 -3.51 -29.63 20.10
CA LEU A 300 -2.98 -29.15 18.82
C LEU A 300 -3.92 -28.14 18.14
N ARG A 301 -5.22 -28.43 18.09
CA ARG A 301 -6.23 -27.51 17.54
C ARG A 301 -6.23 -26.17 18.27
N ASP A 302 -6.28 -26.23 19.60
CA ASP A 302 -6.39 -25.05 20.46
C ASP A 302 -5.10 -24.23 20.43
N ALA A 303 -3.93 -24.89 20.36
CA ALA A 303 -2.64 -24.23 20.16
C ALA A 303 -2.60 -23.47 18.84
N CYS A 304 -3.03 -24.08 17.72
CA CYS A 304 -3.12 -23.39 16.42
C CYS A 304 -4.08 -22.20 16.49
N GLY A 305 -5.28 -22.38 17.06
CA GLY A 305 -6.28 -21.31 17.16
C GLY A 305 -5.81 -20.15 18.05
N MET A 306 -5.20 -20.45 19.19
CA MET A 306 -4.64 -19.45 20.10
C MET A 306 -3.39 -18.80 19.52
N GLY A 307 -2.53 -19.55 18.84
CA GLY A 307 -1.37 -19.04 18.13
C GLY A 307 -1.75 -17.97 17.11
N ALA A 308 -2.80 -18.20 16.31
CA ALA A 308 -3.32 -17.18 15.39
C ALA A 308 -3.88 -15.94 16.12
N ILE A 309 -4.45 -16.08 17.32
CA ILE A 309 -4.87 -14.92 18.14
C ILE A 309 -3.64 -14.16 18.65
N ASP A 310 -2.66 -14.87 19.20
CA ASP A 310 -1.43 -14.29 19.76
C ASP A 310 -0.63 -13.55 18.68
N LEU A 311 -0.56 -14.08 17.46
CA LEU A 311 0.08 -13.43 16.32
C LEU A 311 -0.58 -12.10 15.94
N ARG A 312 -1.92 -12.02 15.97
CA ARG A 312 -2.64 -10.76 15.73
C ARG A 312 -2.39 -9.72 16.82
N ASN A 313 -2.20 -10.17 18.07
CA ASN A 313 -1.87 -9.28 19.18
C ASN A 313 -0.40 -8.81 19.13
N ALA A 314 0.49 -9.65 18.61
CA ALA A 314 1.92 -9.36 18.52
C ALA A 314 2.28 -8.46 17.31
N VAL A 315 1.51 -8.55 16.23
CA VAL A 315 1.76 -7.83 14.96
C VAL A 315 0.46 -7.14 14.51
N PRO A 316 0.27 -5.84 14.82
CA PRO A 316 -0.96 -5.11 14.51
C PRO A 316 -1.38 -5.18 13.02
N GLU A 317 -0.41 -5.16 12.11
CA GLU A 317 -0.64 -5.26 10.67
C GLU A 317 -1.31 -6.58 10.26
N VAL A 318 -1.03 -7.67 10.97
CA VAL A 318 -1.69 -8.96 10.76
C VAL A 318 -3.15 -8.88 11.21
N ALA A 319 -3.43 -8.23 12.33
CA ALA A 319 -4.81 -8.03 12.81
C ALA A 319 -5.63 -7.17 11.85
N GLU A 320 -5.04 -6.08 11.35
CA GLU A 320 -5.68 -5.18 10.37
C GLU A 320 -5.92 -5.89 9.04
N ASN A 321 -4.94 -6.63 8.53
CA ASN A 321 -5.07 -7.46 7.34
C ASN A 321 -6.23 -8.45 7.49
N HIS A 322 -6.25 -9.20 8.59
CA HIS A 322 -7.27 -10.20 8.85
C HIS A 322 -8.68 -9.60 8.87
N ALA A 323 -8.83 -8.46 9.55
CA ALA A 323 -10.09 -7.73 9.59
C ALA A 323 -10.51 -7.22 8.20
N ALA A 324 -9.56 -6.72 7.40
CA ALA A 324 -9.81 -6.27 6.03
C ALA A 324 -10.25 -7.43 5.13
N ARG A 325 -9.57 -8.59 5.19
CA ARG A 325 -9.91 -9.78 4.39
C ARG A 325 -11.30 -10.32 4.70
N ARG A 326 -11.68 -10.40 5.98
CA ARG A 326 -13.02 -10.87 6.38
C ARG A 326 -14.16 -10.02 5.84
N ARG A 327 -13.91 -8.73 5.57
CA ARG A 327 -14.90 -7.82 4.97
C ARG A 327 -15.00 -7.98 3.46
N ARG A 328 -14.00 -8.58 2.80
CA ARG A 328 -14.02 -8.78 1.34
C ARG A 328 -14.88 -9.99 1.00
N LEU A 329 -15.88 -9.75 0.14
CA LEU A 329 -16.53 -10.82 -0.59
C LEU A 329 -15.55 -11.33 -1.65
N ALA A 330 -15.46 -12.64 -1.79
CA ALA A 330 -14.65 -13.29 -2.81
C ALA A 330 -15.49 -14.27 -3.58
N ARG A 331 -15.29 -14.31 -4.90
CA ARG A 331 -16.00 -15.20 -5.81
C ARG A 331 -15.02 -16.07 -6.56
N GLN A 332 -15.47 -17.27 -6.93
CA GLN A 332 -14.66 -18.21 -7.67
C GLN A 332 -14.22 -17.62 -9.02
N PRO A 333 -12.90 -17.58 -9.30
CA PRO A 333 -12.40 -17.10 -10.58
C PRO A 333 -12.71 -18.11 -11.68
N SER A 334 -12.80 -17.63 -12.92
CA SER A 334 -12.97 -18.49 -14.09
C SER A 334 -11.76 -19.39 -14.33
N ALA A 335 -11.96 -20.54 -14.98
CA ALA A 335 -10.84 -21.43 -15.37
C ALA A 335 -9.80 -20.70 -16.25
N ALA A 336 -10.25 -19.75 -17.07
CA ALA A 336 -9.38 -18.89 -17.86
C ALA A 336 -8.52 -17.97 -16.96
N SER A 337 -9.11 -17.41 -15.90
CA SER A 337 -8.43 -16.56 -14.92
C SER A 337 -7.38 -17.33 -14.12
N THR A 338 -7.70 -18.53 -13.66
CA THR A 338 -6.75 -19.40 -12.95
C THR A 338 -5.59 -19.82 -13.86
N SER A 339 -5.89 -20.21 -15.10
CA SER A 339 -4.86 -20.55 -16.10
C SER A 339 -3.95 -19.37 -16.45
N ALA A 340 -4.48 -18.15 -16.35
CA ALA A 340 -3.73 -16.93 -16.57
C ALA A 340 -2.77 -16.59 -15.44
N ALA A 341 -3.26 -16.66 -14.20
CA ALA A 341 -2.46 -16.45 -13.01
C ALA A 341 -1.26 -17.41 -13.01
N ASN A 342 -1.49 -18.69 -13.32
CA ASN A 342 -0.42 -19.69 -13.43
C ASN A 342 0.60 -19.36 -14.52
N ARG A 343 0.16 -18.93 -15.71
CA ARG A 343 1.07 -18.50 -16.79
C ARG A 343 1.90 -17.29 -16.36
N LEU A 344 1.26 -16.30 -15.74
CA LEU A 344 1.96 -15.11 -15.26
C LEU A 344 3.01 -15.49 -14.22
N LEU A 345 2.70 -16.37 -13.25
CA LEU A 345 3.69 -16.87 -12.28
C LEU A 345 4.87 -17.58 -12.93
N GLN A 346 4.62 -18.38 -13.98
CA GLN A 346 5.69 -19.04 -14.73
C GLN A 346 6.58 -18.02 -15.44
N GLU A 347 6.01 -16.97 -16.00
CA GLU A 347 6.74 -15.93 -16.74
C GLU A 347 7.55 -15.01 -15.82
N ILE A 348 6.98 -14.57 -14.70
CA ILE A 348 7.65 -13.65 -13.76
C ILE A 348 8.51 -14.38 -12.72
N GLY A 349 8.38 -15.70 -12.60
CA GLY A 349 8.90 -16.48 -11.47
C GLY A 349 10.40 -16.36 -11.23
N GLU A 350 11.21 -16.10 -12.27
CA GLU A 350 12.65 -15.88 -12.11
C GLU A 350 13.01 -14.49 -11.56
N GLY A 351 12.11 -13.51 -11.69
CA GLY A 351 12.25 -12.17 -11.12
C GLY A 351 11.77 -12.07 -9.68
N LEU A 352 11.12 -13.12 -9.17
CA LEU A 352 10.68 -13.22 -7.78
C LEU A 352 11.72 -13.95 -6.94
N ASP A 353 11.85 -13.56 -5.68
CA ASP A 353 12.53 -14.36 -4.68
C ASP A 353 11.91 -15.77 -4.60
N PRO A 354 12.71 -16.85 -4.44
CA PRO A 354 12.19 -18.21 -4.41
C PRO A 354 11.12 -18.44 -3.34
N LYS A 355 11.19 -17.77 -2.18
CA LYS A 355 10.17 -17.88 -1.14
C LYS A 355 8.86 -17.28 -1.62
N LEU A 356 8.88 -16.05 -2.12
CA LEU A 356 7.69 -15.37 -2.63
C LEU A 356 7.07 -16.13 -3.82
N ARG A 357 7.89 -16.59 -4.76
CA ARG A 357 7.44 -17.36 -5.92
C ARG A 357 6.68 -18.62 -5.48
N ASP A 358 7.25 -19.37 -4.56
CA ASP A 358 6.67 -20.62 -4.11
C ASP A 358 5.38 -20.38 -3.32
N GLU A 359 5.32 -19.33 -2.49
CA GLU A 359 4.08 -18.94 -1.80
C GLU A 359 2.96 -18.55 -2.78
N MET A 360 3.27 -17.77 -3.82
CA MET A 360 2.28 -17.41 -4.85
C MET A 360 1.81 -18.63 -5.65
N ALA A 361 2.70 -19.59 -5.92
CA ALA A 361 2.35 -20.85 -6.57
C ALA A 361 1.45 -21.73 -5.69
N GLU A 362 1.70 -21.78 -4.38
CA GLU A 362 0.86 -22.48 -3.41
C GLU A 362 -0.55 -21.87 -3.32
N ASP A 363 -0.64 -20.54 -3.31
CA ASP A 363 -1.93 -19.83 -3.30
C ASP A 363 -2.70 -20.11 -4.61
N ALA A 364 -2.02 -20.07 -5.77
CA ALA A 364 -2.64 -20.42 -7.06
C ALA A 364 -3.12 -21.88 -7.11
N ALA A 365 -2.34 -22.82 -6.57
CA ALA A 365 -2.72 -24.23 -6.49
C ALA A 365 -3.92 -24.45 -5.55
N THR A 366 -3.98 -23.72 -4.43
CA THR A 366 -5.10 -23.76 -3.49
C THR A 366 -6.40 -23.35 -4.19
N ILE A 367 -6.38 -22.23 -4.92
CA ILE A 367 -7.54 -21.74 -5.68
C ILE A 367 -7.96 -22.75 -6.75
N ALA A 368 -7.00 -23.33 -7.48
CA ALA A 368 -7.25 -24.28 -8.57
C ALA A 368 -7.84 -25.62 -8.11
N SER A 369 -7.63 -26.01 -6.85
CA SER A 369 -8.15 -27.27 -6.29
C SER A 369 -9.66 -27.26 -6.01
N THR A 370 -10.32 -26.12 -6.20
CA THR A 370 -11.73 -25.92 -5.87
C THR A 370 -12.69 -26.57 -6.89
N ALA A 371 -13.75 -27.21 -6.40
CA ALA A 371 -14.84 -27.77 -7.22
C ALA A 371 -16.04 -26.82 -7.44
N ALA A 372 -16.05 -25.62 -6.86
CA ALA A 372 -17.17 -24.69 -6.94
C ALA A 372 -17.27 -24.01 -8.31
N ALA A 373 -18.49 -23.66 -8.72
CA ALA A 373 -18.75 -23.07 -10.03
C ALA A 373 -18.25 -21.62 -10.09
N GLU A 374 -17.86 -21.17 -11.28
CA GLU A 374 -17.41 -19.79 -11.54
C GLU A 374 -18.43 -18.77 -11.02
N GLY A 375 -17.94 -17.73 -10.35
CA GLY A 375 -18.76 -16.63 -9.84
C GLY A 375 -19.53 -16.93 -8.55
N GLU A 376 -19.52 -18.17 -8.06
CA GLU A 376 -20.06 -18.50 -6.74
C GLU A 376 -19.22 -17.87 -5.62
N ALA A 377 -19.89 -17.50 -4.52
CA ALA A 377 -19.19 -16.98 -3.35
C ALA A 377 -18.31 -18.07 -2.73
N MET A 378 -17.05 -17.73 -2.49
CA MET A 378 -16.11 -18.61 -1.80
C MET A 378 -16.55 -18.80 -0.35
N LYS A 379 -16.89 -20.04 0.01
CA LYS A 379 -17.31 -20.42 1.37
C LYS A 379 -16.14 -20.91 2.21
N ASP A 380 -15.08 -21.43 1.59
CA ASP A 380 -13.88 -21.79 2.30
C ASP A 380 -13.01 -20.55 2.55
N GLY A 381 -12.67 -20.32 3.82
CA GLY A 381 -11.80 -19.23 4.22
C GLY A 381 -10.41 -19.34 3.58
N ARG A 382 -9.90 -20.57 3.45
CA ARG A 382 -8.56 -20.83 2.91
C ARG A 382 -8.45 -20.44 1.43
N GLU A 383 -9.41 -20.86 0.62
CA GLU A 383 -9.47 -20.52 -0.81
C GLU A 383 -9.60 -19.01 -1.01
N ARG A 384 -10.47 -18.37 -0.21
CA ARG A 384 -10.66 -16.93 -0.21
C ARG A 384 -9.37 -16.18 0.14
N ASP A 385 -8.70 -16.58 1.20
CA ASP A 385 -7.52 -15.88 1.69
C ASP A 385 -6.34 -16.05 0.72
N ALA A 386 -6.20 -17.23 0.11
CA ALA A 386 -5.26 -17.47 -1.00
C ALA A 386 -5.56 -16.58 -2.22
N LEU A 387 -6.84 -16.47 -2.62
CA LEU A 387 -7.24 -15.59 -3.73
C LEU A 387 -6.90 -14.13 -3.45
N ILE A 388 -7.23 -13.64 -2.25
CA ILE A 388 -6.98 -12.24 -1.88
C ILE A 388 -5.47 -11.94 -1.87
N ARG A 389 -4.65 -12.81 -1.25
CA ARG A 389 -3.18 -12.65 -1.26
C ARG A 389 -2.62 -12.61 -2.68
N LEU A 390 -3.01 -13.57 -3.50
CA LEU A 390 -2.52 -13.67 -4.87
C LEU A 390 -2.92 -12.44 -5.70
N ALA A 391 -4.17 -11.99 -5.56
CA ALA A 391 -4.67 -10.78 -6.22
C ALA A 391 -3.93 -9.51 -5.77
N ASP A 392 -3.71 -9.34 -4.46
CA ASP A 392 -3.01 -8.17 -3.91
C ASP A 392 -1.54 -8.14 -4.39
N ARG A 393 -0.85 -9.28 -4.40
CA ARG A 393 0.53 -9.40 -4.92
C ARG A 393 0.61 -9.10 -6.42
N PHE A 394 -0.34 -9.57 -7.22
CA PHE A 394 -0.40 -9.21 -8.66
C PHE A 394 -0.74 -7.74 -8.89
N ALA A 395 -1.63 -7.16 -8.09
CA ALA A 395 -1.95 -5.74 -8.18
C ALA A 395 -0.72 -4.87 -7.85
N TRP A 396 0.08 -5.29 -6.87
CA TRP A 396 1.36 -4.64 -6.58
C TRP A 396 2.33 -4.76 -7.75
N LEU A 397 2.54 -5.97 -8.29
CA LEU A 397 3.44 -6.20 -9.43
C LEU A 397 3.07 -5.35 -10.65
N HIS A 398 1.77 -5.24 -10.93
CA HIS A 398 1.25 -4.38 -11.98
C HIS A 398 1.56 -2.90 -11.74
N ARG A 399 1.39 -2.40 -10.51
CA ARG A 399 1.75 -1.01 -10.17
C ARG A 399 3.24 -0.77 -10.27
N PHE A 400 4.05 -1.67 -9.72
CA PHE A 400 5.51 -1.62 -9.79
C PHE A 400 5.98 -1.53 -11.25
N ALA A 401 5.41 -2.36 -12.13
CA ALA A 401 5.72 -2.32 -13.56
C ALA A 401 5.36 -1.03 -14.28
N ARG A 402 4.33 -0.32 -13.81
CA ARG A 402 3.93 0.97 -14.39
C ARG A 402 4.72 2.15 -13.83
N GLN A 403 5.17 2.08 -12.58
CA GLN A 403 5.72 3.22 -11.84
C GLN A 403 7.25 3.29 -11.89
N ASP A 404 7.92 2.14 -11.98
CA ASP A 404 9.38 2.03 -11.82
C ASP A 404 10.02 1.23 -12.98
N ALA A 405 9.72 1.62 -14.23
CA ALA A 405 10.23 0.95 -15.44
C ALA A 405 11.78 0.84 -15.46
N ASP A 406 12.48 1.85 -14.93
CA ASP A 406 13.94 1.85 -14.82
C ASP A 406 14.46 0.88 -13.75
N LYS A 407 13.75 0.73 -12.61
CA LYS A 407 14.12 -0.30 -11.62
C LYS A 407 13.85 -1.69 -12.16
N LEU A 408 12.81 -1.88 -12.96
CA LEU A 408 12.53 -3.14 -13.65
C LEU A 408 13.59 -3.46 -14.70
N ALA A 409 14.06 -2.46 -15.45
CA ALA A 409 15.17 -2.59 -16.38
C ALA A 409 16.49 -2.92 -15.64
N ALA A 410 16.74 -2.27 -14.49
CA ALA A 410 17.91 -2.54 -13.65
C ALA A 410 17.87 -3.91 -12.97
N LEU A 411 16.69 -4.32 -12.48
CA LEU A 411 16.40 -5.65 -11.94
C LEU A 411 16.80 -6.70 -12.98
N ALA A 412 16.27 -6.55 -14.18
CA ALA A 412 16.44 -7.54 -15.22
C ALA A 412 17.84 -7.53 -15.87
N ALA A 413 18.51 -6.39 -15.92
CA ALA A 413 19.94 -6.34 -16.23
C ALA A 413 20.78 -7.12 -15.20
N ARG A 414 20.41 -7.09 -13.90
CA ARG A 414 21.07 -7.85 -12.83
C ARG A 414 20.80 -9.34 -12.88
N VAL A 415 19.61 -9.77 -13.32
CA VAL A 415 19.29 -11.20 -13.50
C VAL A 415 19.75 -11.76 -14.86
N GLY A 416 20.49 -10.99 -15.66
CA GLY A 416 21.06 -11.44 -16.94
C GLY A 416 20.05 -11.57 -18.08
N ARG A 417 18.91 -10.88 -18.00
CA ARG A 417 17.86 -10.87 -19.01
C ARG A 417 18.15 -9.81 -20.08
N THR A 418 17.75 -10.08 -21.30
CA THR A 418 17.87 -9.13 -22.41
C THR A 418 16.79 -8.04 -22.33
N TYR A 419 17.07 -6.84 -22.83
CA TYR A 419 16.10 -5.74 -22.92
C TYR A 419 14.78 -6.14 -23.59
N ALA A 420 14.82 -7.03 -24.59
CA ALA A 420 13.63 -7.55 -25.26
C ALA A 420 12.77 -8.47 -24.38
N GLU A 421 13.37 -9.26 -23.48
CA GLU A 421 12.62 -10.07 -22.51
C GLU A 421 11.96 -9.20 -21.43
N ILE A 422 12.61 -8.09 -21.10
CA ILE A 422 12.13 -7.07 -20.16
C ILE A 422 10.94 -6.33 -20.74
N GLU A 423 11.10 -5.85 -21.98
CA GLU A 423 10.04 -5.18 -22.72
C GLU A 423 8.84 -6.12 -22.89
N ARG A 424 9.07 -7.43 -23.11
CA ARG A 424 8.01 -8.45 -23.17
C ARG A 424 7.33 -8.70 -21.83
N LEU A 425 8.06 -8.74 -20.71
CA LEU A 425 7.49 -8.86 -19.36
C LEU A 425 6.70 -7.61 -18.97
N VAL A 426 7.22 -6.42 -19.27
CA VAL A 426 6.54 -5.14 -19.08
C VAL A 426 5.33 -5.03 -20.00
N GLU A 427 5.38 -5.51 -21.25
CA GLU A 427 4.24 -5.61 -22.16
C GLU A 427 3.22 -6.68 -21.73
N LEU A 428 3.64 -7.77 -21.09
CA LEU A 428 2.73 -8.78 -20.53
C LEU A 428 2.01 -8.26 -19.29
N ILE A 429 2.74 -7.58 -18.39
CA ILE A 429 2.20 -6.96 -17.19
C ILE A 429 1.38 -5.70 -17.55
N SER A 430 1.79 -4.90 -18.55
CA SER A 430 1.06 -3.68 -18.98
C SER A 430 -0.03 -3.96 -20.01
N GLY A 431 0.14 -5.01 -20.82
CA GLY A 431 -0.85 -5.60 -21.73
C GLY A 431 -1.95 -6.36 -21.00
N ALA A 432 -1.84 -6.50 -19.68
CA ALA A 432 -2.86 -6.95 -18.75
C ALA A 432 -4.15 -6.12 -18.70
N LYS A 433 -4.39 -5.23 -19.68
CA LYS A 433 -5.74 -4.71 -19.96
C LYS A 433 -6.78 -5.83 -20.14
N SER A 434 -6.36 -7.02 -20.58
CA SER A 434 -7.19 -8.23 -20.66
C SER A 434 -7.36 -8.99 -19.34
N TRP A 435 -6.52 -8.73 -18.33
CA TRP A 435 -6.56 -9.34 -16.99
C TRP A 435 -7.21 -8.42 -15.94
N TRP A 436 -7.28 -7.12 -16.22
CA TRP A 436 -8.03 -6.15 -15.43
C TRP A 436 -9.46 -6.60 -15.14
N PRO A 437 -10.21 -7.28 -16.03
CA PRO A 437 -11.52 -7.86 -15.70
C PRO A 437 -11.49 -8.93 -14.59
N VAL A 438 -10.39 -9.65 -14.37
CA VAL A 438 -10.23 -10.65 -13.31
C VAL A 438 -9.94 -9.97 -11.97
N ILE A 439 -9.02 -9.01 -11.97
CA ILE A 439 -8.73 -8.16 -10.81
C ILE A 439 -9.97 -7.32 -10.48
N GLU A 440 -10.68 -6.78 -11.48
CA GLU A 440 -11.97 -6.13 -11.35
C GLU A 440 -13.07 -7.09 -10.92
N LEU A 441 -13.12 -8.36 -11.32
CA LEU A 441 -14.15 -9.28 -10.82
C LEU A 441 -14.01 -9.50 -9.30
N ILE A 442 -12.76 -9.54 -8.83
CA ILE A 442 -12.39 -9.67 -7.42
C ILE A 442 -12.67 -8.35 -6.68
N LEU A 443 -12.28 -7.21 -7.27
CA LEU A 443 -12.46 -5.87 -6.69
C LEU A 443 -13.87 -5.28 -6.85
N ARG A 444 -14.68 -5.69 -7.84
CA ARG A 444 -16.09 -5.27 -8.08
C ARG A 444 -17.11 -6.13 -7.33
N SER A 445 -16.65 -7.06 -6.50
CA SER A 445 -17.51 -7.72 -5.51
C SER A 445 -17.60 -6.95 -4.18
N LEU A 446 -16.95 -5.78 -4.12
CA LEU A 446 -17.30 -4.63 -3.28
C LEU A 446 -18.64 -4.02 -3.72
#